data_AF-A0A922J0C6-F1
#
_entry.id   AF-A0A922J0C6-F1
#
_cell.length_a   1.000
_cell.length_b   1.000
_cell.length_c   1.000
_cell.angle_alpha   90.00
_cell.angle_beta   90.00
_cell.angle_gamma   90.00
#
_symmetry.space_group_name_H-M   'P 1'
#
loop_
_entity.id
_entity.type
_entity.pdbx_description
1 polymer ?
#
loop_
_entity_poly.entity_id
_entity_poly.type
_entity_poly.pdbx_seq_one_letter_code
_entity_poly.pdbx_strand_id
1 'polypeptide(L)'
;MAAAPATPPSSTATTITTFALPKPFLSSKLPFRFHQFTPSCPSKALSSFAVSCSLDSRALQMATGTSLLQRPDSFGRFGKFGGKYVPETLMHALSELESAFHSLAADEGFQVRAVHSGTATLKDATSEAIRDWVTNVETTHYILGSVAGPHPYPMMVREFHAVIGKETRKQALEKWGGMPDVLVACVGGGSNAMGIFHEFVDDKDVRLIGVEAAGFGLDSGKHAATLTKGEVGVLHGAMSYLLQDEDGQIIEPHSISAGLDYPGVGPEHSYLKDTGRAEYYNITDEEALEGFKRLSRLEGIIPALETSHAVAYLEQLCPTLPNGTKVVVNCSGRGDKDVHTAIKRLQI
;
A
#
# COMPACT_ATOMS: atom_id res chain seq x y z
N MET A 1 77.93 -15.89 8.10
CA MET A 1 76.53 -15.42 8.06
C MET A 1 76.40 -14.54 6.82
N ALA A 2 75.92 -15.11 5.72
CA ALA A 2 75.92 -14.47 4.40
C ALA A 2 74.51 -13.95 4.06
N ALA A 3 74.50 -12.79 3.42
CA ALA A 3 73.34 -12.00 3.02
C ALA A 3 72.64 -12.53 1.76
N ALA A 4 71.41 -12.01 1.52
CA ALA A 4 70.77 -11.63 0.24
C ALA A 4 69.24 -12.00 0.22
N PRO A 5 68.43 -11.58 -0.77
CA PRO A 5 67.42 -10.53 -0.64
C PRO A 5 65.99 -10.96 -1.04
N ALA A 6 65.04 -10.02 -1.04
CA ALA A 6 63.63 -10.18 -1.34
C ALA A 6 63.29 -10.66 -2.78
N THR A 7 62.19 -11.42 -2.90
CA THR A 7 61.43 -11.71 -4.13
C THR A 7 59.91 -11.58 -3.87
N PRO A 8 59.11 -11.14 -4.87
CA PRO A 8 57.69 -10.76 -4.70
C PRO A 8 56.73 -11.97 -4.77
N PRO A 9 55.48 -11.84 -4.30
CA PRO A 9 54.54 -12.96 -4.27
C PRO A 9 53.98 -13.31 -5.65
N SER A 10 53.94 -14.61 -5.92
CA SER A 10 53.33 -15.26 -7.08
C SER A 10 51.80 -15.21 -7.03
N SER A 11 51.19 -14.86 -8.16
CA SER A 11 49.76 -14.95 -8.40
C SER A 11 49.27 -16.41 -8.34
N THR A 12 48.27 -16.67 -7.52
CA THR A 12 47.47 -17.91 -7.60
C THR A 12 46.00 -17.53 -7.75
N ALA A 13 45.42 -17.99 -8.86
CA ALA A 13 44.04 -17.76 -9.26
C ALA A 13 43.08 -18.39 -8.25
N THR A 14 42.19 -17.58 -7.67
CA THR A 14 41.08 -18.08 -6.87
C THR A 14 39.95 -18.49 -7.81
N THR A 15 39.68 -19.79 -7.89
CA THR A 15 38.54 -20.37 -8.61
C THR A 15 37.24 -19.89 -7.94
N ILE A 16 36.49 -19.02 -8.63
CA ILE A 16 35.14 -18.63 -8.22
C ILE A 16 34.23 -19.84 -8.43
N THR A 17 33.83 -20.48 -7.33
CA THR A 17 32.76 -21.48 -7.36
C THR A 17 31.43 -20.72 -7.44
N THR A 18 30.74 -20.85 -8.56
CA THR A 18 29.41 -20.28 -8.77
C THR A 18 28.40 -21.00 -7.87
N PHE A 19 27.94 -20.32 -6.83
CA PHE A 19 26.73 -20.74 -6.11
C PHE A 19 25.51 -20.51 -7.02
N ALA A 20 24.98 -21.59 -7.57
CA ALA A 20 23.70 -21.57 -8.27
C ALA A 20 22.57 -21.36 -7.24
N LEU A 21 21.76 -20.33 -7.44
CA LEU A 21 20.52 -20.12 -6.71
C LEU A 21 19.61 -21.35 -6.88
N PRO A 22 18.95 -21.84 -5.81
CA PRO A 22 18.01 -22.95 -5.95
C PRO A 22 16.87 -22.55 -6.91
N LYS A 23 16.59 -23.43 -7.87
CA LYS A 23 15.50 -23.27 -8.84
C LYS A 23 14.17 -23.02 -8.12
N PRO A 24 13.29 -22.15 -8.65
CA PRO A 24 11.97 -21.93 -8.07
C PRO A 24 11.18 -23.24 -8.03
N PHE A 25 10.46 -23.45 -6.94
CA PHE A 25 9.60 -24.60 -6.68
C PHE A 25 8.72 -24.93 -7.91
N LEU A 26 8.64 -26.22 -8.25
CA LEU A 26 7.69 -26.72 -9.25
C LEU A 26 6.26 -26.31 -8.89
N SER A 27 5.52 -25.77 -9.87
CA SER A 27 4.18 -25.19 -9.72
C SER A 27 3.05 -26.20 -9.44
N SER A 28 3.33 -27.33 -8.81
CA SER A 28 2.39 -28.44 -8.62
C SER A 28 1.76 -28.53 -7.23
N LYS A 29 1.87 -27.50 -6.37
CA LYS A 29 1.24 -27.47 -5.03
C LYS A 29 0.57 -26.14 -4.66
N LEU A 30 -0.16 -25.52 -5.59
CA LEU A 30 -1.03 -24.39 -5.28
C LEU A 30 -2.48 -24.71 -5.68
N PRO A 31 -3.49 -24.41 -4.85
CA PRO A 31 -4.89 -24.69 -5.16
C PRO A 31 -5.49 -23.80 -6.26
N PHE A 32 -4.78 -22.77 -6.75
CA PHE A 32 -5.28 -21.86 -7.78
C PHE A 32 -4.19 -21.49 -8.81
N ARG A 33 -4.61 -21.26 -10.06
CA ARG A 33 -3.73 -20.84 -11.18
C ARG A 33 -4.02 -19.40 -11.58
N PHE A 34 -2.99 -18.59 -11.72
CA PHE A 34 -3.05 -17.30 -12.40
C PHE A 34 -2.89 -17.53 -13.92
N HIS A 35 -3.82 -17.01 -14.73
CA HIS A 35 -3.76 -17.08 -16.18
C HIS A 35 -3.16 -15.80 -16.76
N GLN A 36 -1.95 -15.92 -17.30
CA GLN A 36 -1.30 -14.88 -18.11
C GLN A 36 -1.77 -15.05 -19.56
N PHE A 37 -2.42 -14.04 -20.14
CA PHE A 37 -2.86 -14.08 -21.54
C PHE A 37 -1.81 -13.44 -22.45
N THR A 38 -1.23 -14.24 -23.35
CA THR A 38 -0.62 -13.76 -24.59
C THR A 38 -1.69 -13.72 -25.67
N PRO A 39 -1.86 -12.61 -26.41
CA PRO A 39 -2.75 -12.59 -27.56
C PRO A 39 -2.10 -13.32 -28.73
N SER A 40 -2.71 -14.41 -29.17
CA SER A 40 -2.43 -15.05 -30.45
C SER A 40 -3.63 -14.86 -31.37
N CYS A 41 -3.48 -14.05 -32.43
CA CYS A 41 -4.29 -14.24 -33.63
C CYS A 41 -3.61 -13.64 -34.88
N PRO A 42 -3.51 -14.38 -36.00
CA PRO A 42 -3.00 -13.89 -37.27
C PRO A 42 -4.10 -13.36 -38.21
N SER A 43 -3.83 -12.17 -38.81
CA SER A 43 -4.40 -11.59 -40.07
C SER A 43 -5.91 -11.29 -40.11
N LYS A 44 -6.47 -10.19 -40.65
CA LYS A 44 -6.13 -8.95 -41.39
C LYS A 44 -7.44 -8.11 -41.27
N ALA A 45 -7.56 -6.78 -41.27
CA ALA A 45 -6.69 -5.62 -41.36
C ALA A 45 -7.54 -4.41 -40.93
N LEU A 46 -6.99 -3.46 -40.14
CA LEU A 46 -6.87 -2.03 -40.50
C LEU A 46 -6.19 -1.23 -39.36
N SER A 47 -5.02 -0.71 -39.73
CA SER A 47 -4.25 0.43 -39.22
C SER A 47 -4.21 0.72 -37.70
N SER A 48 -3.20 0.15 -37.06
CA SER A 48 -2.40 0.84 -36.05
C SER A 48 -0.97 0.31 -36.19
N PHE A 49 -0.07 1.13 -36.70
CA PHE A 49 1.35 0.77 -36.81
C PHE A 49 1.99 0.91 -35.44
N ALA A 50 2.37 -0.20 -34.82
CA ALA A 50 3.33 -0.17 -33.72
C ALA A 50 4.72 0.11 -34.31
N VAL A 51 5.30 1.25 -33.94
CA VAL A 51 6.71 1.56 -34.24
C VAL A 51 7.57 0.70 -33.32
N SER A 52 8.25 -0.29 -33.90
CA SER A 52 9.36 -0.99 -33.26
C SER A 52 10.63 -0.18 -33.49
N CYS A 53 11.35 0.19 -32.40
CA CYS A 53 12.68 0.77 -32.49
C CYS A 53 13.69 -0.19 -31.88
N SER A 54 14.59 -0.70 -32.72
CA SER A 54 15.76 -1.47 -32.30
C SER A 54 16.87 -0.48 -31.94
N LEU A 55 17.43 -0.62 -30.74
CA LEU A 55 18.63 0.14 -30.35
C LEU A 55 19.83 -0.36 -31.16
N ASP A 56 20.37 0.53 -31.99
CA ASP A 56 21.69 0.37 -32.60
C ASP A 56 22.76 0.52 -31.49
N SER A 57 23.69 -0.41 -31.45
CA SER A 57 24.77 -0.53 -30.44
C SER A 57 25.83 0.58 -30.50
N ARG A 58 25.49 1.77 -31.00
CA ARG A 58 26.37 2.94 -31.11
C ARG A 58 26.05 4.07 -30.13
N ALA A 59 24.98 3.98 -29.35
CA ALA A 59 24.63 5.00 -28.34
C ALA A 59 25.30 4.82 -26.96
N LEU A 60 26.31 3.93 -26.85
CA LEU A 60 26.98 3.60 -25.59
C LEU A 60 28.23 4.45 -25.31
N GLN A 61 28.50 5.47 -26.12
CA GLN A 61 29.57 6.43 -25.87
C GLN A 61 29.01 7.83 -25.91
N MET A 62 28.74 8.39 -24.73
CA MET A 62 28.88 9.80 -24.33
C MET A 62 28.00 10.04 -23.08
N ALA A 63 28.47 9.60 -21.91
CA ALA A 63 28.04 10.14 -20.61
C ALA A 63 29.00 9.69 -19.49
N THR A 64 30.31 9.89 -19.69
CA THR A 64 31.25 9.90 -18.57
C THR A 64 31.15 11.25 -17.88
N GLY A 65 30.46 11.27 -16.75
CA GLY A 65 30.58 12.29 -15.70
C GLY A 65 29.46 13.32 -15.62
N THR A 66 28.41 13.04 -14.82
CA THR A 66 28.02 13.81 -13.60
C THR A 66 26.71 13.27 -13.00
N SER A 67 26.70 13.10 -11.67
CA SER A 67 25.59 12.76 -10.74
C SER A 67 24.80 11.44 -10.96
N LEU A 68 25.17 10.39 -10.23
CA LEU A 68 24.41 9.13 -10.11
C LEU A 68 23.23 9.20 -9.12
N LEU A 69 22.84 10.38 -8.61
CA LEU A 69 21.94 10.48 -7.45
C LEU A 69 20.64 11.27 -7.66
N GLN A 70 20.45 12.01 -8.76
CA GLN A 70 19.19 12.72 -8.97
C GLN A 70 18.16 11.79 -9.60
N ARG A 71 17.27 11.26 -8.77
CA ARG A 71 16.10 10.47 -9.19
C ARG A 71 14.83 11.09 -8.59
N PRO A 72 13.74 11.24 -9.38
CA PRO A 72 13.68 10.95 -10.80
C PRO A 72 14.53 11.91 -11.66
N ASP A 73 14.83 11.50 -12.89
CA ASP A 73 15.39 12.38 -13.93
C ASP A 73 14.35 13.41 -14.41
N SER A 74 14.73 14.29 -15.34
CA SER A 74 13.85 15.32 -15.90
C SER A 74 12.63 14.79 -16.66
N PHE A 75 12.57 13.48 -16.92
CA PHE A 75 11.43 12.81 -17.53
C PHE A 75 10.60 12.02 -16.51
N GLY A 76 10.87 12.15 -15.21
CA GLY A 76 10.19 11.39 -14.17
C GLY A 76 10.72 9.96 -14.03
N ARG A 77 11.90 9.64 -14.57
CA ARG A 77 12.44 8.26 -14.61
C ARG A 77 13.47 7.99 -13.54
N PHE A 78 13.41 6.78 -12.99
CA PHE A 78 14.37 6.17 -12.07
C PHE A 78 15.20 5.15 -12.87
N GLY A 79 16.19 5.65 -13.61
CA GLY A 79 16.89 4.83 -14.60
C GLY A 79 15.97 4.43 -15.75
N LYS A 80 15.76 3.14 -15.99
CA LYS A 80 14.85 2.66 -17.05
C LYS A 80 13.36 2.65 -16.67
N PHE A 81 13.03 2.94 -15.42
CA PHE A 81 11.68 2.84 -14.86
C PHE A 81 11.08 4.21 -14.57
N GLY A 82 9.76 4.34 -14.43
CA GLY A 82 9.11 5.64 -14.23
C GLY A 82 8.94 6.44 -15.53
N GLY A 83 8.43 7.66 -15.42
CA GLY A 83 8.04 8.52 -16.54
C GLY A 83 6.52 8.65 -16.73
N LYS A 84 6.11 9.62 -17.54
CA LYS A 84 4.71 9.92 -17.83
C LYS A 84 4.25 9.18 -19.10
N TYR A 85 3.57 8.05 -18.94
CA TYR A 85 3.01 7.25 -20.04
C TYR A 85 1.48 7.31 -20.04
N VAL A 86 0.94 8.50 -20.27
CA VAL A 86 -0.50 8.76 -20.34
C VAL A 86 -0.87 9.36 -21.71
N PRO A 87 -2.14 9.32 -22.12
CA PRO A 87 -2.61 10.05 -23.30
C PRO A 87 -2.18 11.52 -23.25
N GLU A 88 -1.88 12.12 -24.40
CA GLU A 88 -1.40 13.50 -24.52
C GLU A 88 -2.34 14.51 -23.83
N THR A 89 -3.64 14.25 -23.85
CA THR A 89 -4.67 15.05 -23.16
C THR A 89 -4.47 15.16 -21.65
N LEU A 90 -3.77 14.21 -21.02
CA LEU A 90 -3.47 14.20 -19.58
C LEU A 90 -2.07 14.74 -19.25
N MET A 91 -1.22 14.97 -20.26
CA MET A 91 0.13 15.48 -20.04
C MET A 91 0.13 16.87 -19.42
N HIS A 92 -0.86 17.71 -19.78
CA HIS A 92 -1.03 19.04 -19.19
C HIS A 92 -1.37 18.94 -17.69
N ALA A 93 -2.37 18.14 -17.33
CA ALA A 93 -2.78 17.95 -15.95
C ALA A 93 -1.65 17.38 -15.07
N LEU A 94 -0.86 16.42 -15.60
CA LEU A 94 0.31 15.90 -14.88
C LEU A 94 1.43 16.94 -14.72
N SER A 95 1.53 17.90 -15.64
CA SER A 95 2.53 18.98 -15.57
C SER A 95 2.08 20.07 -14.59
N GLU A 96 0.79 20.41 -14.57
CA GLU A 96 0.19 21.29 -13.55
C GLU A 96 0.34 20.69 -12.16
N LEU A 97 0.08 19.40 -12.00
CA LEU A 97 0.25 18.69 -10.73
C LEU A 97 1.71 18.68 -10.27
N GLU A 98 2.66 18.40 -11.17
CA GLU A 98 4.09 18.42 -10.83
C GLU A 98 4.57 19.83 -10.48
N SER A 99 4.12 20.84 -11.21
CA SER A 99 4.43 22.24 -10.92
C SER A 99 3.83 22.69 -9.58
N ALA A 100 2.58 22.31 -9.29
CA ALA A 100 1.93 22.60 -8.01
C ALA A 100 2.64 21.89 -6.86
N PHE A 101 3.02 20.62 -7.03
CA PHE A 101 3.81 19.89 -6.05
C PHE A 101 5.16 20.55 -5.77
N HIS A 102 5.95 20.90 -6.79
CA HIS A 102 7.24 21.57 -6.59
C HIS A 102 7.07 22.96 -5.98
N SER A 103 6.05 23.70 -6.38
CA SER A 103 5.72 25.01 -5.82
C SER A 103 5.34 24.92 -4.35
N LEU A 104 4.54 23.92 -3.95
CA LEU A 104 4.09 23.73 -2.56
C LEU A 104 5.18 23.09 -1.69
N ALA A 105 5.99 22.19 -2.25
CA ALA A 105 7.09 21.54 -1.53
C ALA A 105 8.27 22.51 -1.25
N ALA A 106 8.41 23.55 -2.07
CA ALA A 106 9.38 24.63 -1.89
C ALA A 106 8.77 25.91 -1.28
N ASP A 107 7.49 25.89 -0.93
CA ASP A 107 6.81 27.00 -0.29
C ASP A 107 7.40 27.23 1.10
N GLU A 108 7.93 28.43 1.37
CA GLU A 108 8.39 28.83 2.71
C GLU A 108 7.25 28.78 3.76
N GLY A 109 5.99 28.76 3.30
CA GLY A 109 4.80 28.52 4.09
C GLY A 109 4.55 27.05 4.45
N PHE A 110 5.16 26.07 3.77
CA PHE A 110 5.08 24.66 4.17
C PHE A 110 6.00 24.41 5.36
N GLN A 111 5.42 24.38 6.55
CA GLN A 111 6.15 24.24 7.81
C GLN A 111 5.91 22.88 8.45
N VAL A 112 6.97 22.10 8.64
CA VAL A 112 6.92 20.93 9.53
C VAL A 112 7.06 21.39 10.97
N ARG A 113 5.97 21.32 11.73
CA ARG A 113 5.95 21.66 13.16
C ARG A 113 6.08 20.38 13.99
N ALA A 114 7.26 20.14 14.54
CA ALA A 114 7.50 18.99 15.42
C ALA A 114 6.73 19.16 16.74
N VAL A 115 6.06 18.10 17.17
CA VAL A 115 5.34 18.06 18.45
C VAL A 115 6.18 17.26 19.45
N HIS A 116 6.48 17.88 20.58
CA HIS A 116 7.31 17.30 21.65
C HIS A 116 6.50 16.93 22.90
N SER A 117 5.20 17.23 22.92
CA SER A 117 4.30 16.85 24.02
C SER A 117 3.95 15.37 23.96
N GLY A 118 3.68 14.77 25.12
CA GLY A 118 3.21 13.39 25.22
C GLY A 118 4.27 12.39 24.77
N THR A 119 3.87 11.47 23.88
CA THR A 119 4.74 10.44 23.31
C THR A 119 5.50 10.92 22.07
N ALA A 120 5.22 12.13 21.59
CA ALA A 120 5.73 12.68 20.33
C ALA A 120 5.43 11.79 19.11
N THR A 121 4.23 11.19 19.07
CA THR A 121 3.75 10.32 17.99
C THR A 121 2.59 10.96 17.21
N LEU A 122 2.01 10.23 16.24
CA LEU A 122 0.90 10.69 15.40
C LEU A 122 -0.33 11.15 16.21
N LYS A 123 -0.61 10.52 17.36
CA LYS A 123 -1.71 10.90 18.26
C LYS A 123 -1.52 12.33 18.80
N ASP A 124 -0.30 12.64 19.26
CA ASP A 124 0.02 13.95 19.82
C ASP A 124 0.01 15.01 18.72
N ALA A 125 0.58 14.71 17.55
CA ALA A 125 0.55 15.58 16.38
C ALA A 125 -0.89 15.87 15.90
N THR A 126 -1.77 14.87 15.92
CA THR A 126 -3.20 15.04 15.58
C THR A 126 -3.88 15.98 16.57
N SER A 127 -3.62 15.82 17.87
CA SER A 127 -4.20 16.67 18.91
C SER A 127 -3.75 18.13 18.79
N GLU A 128 -2.46 18.37 18.51
CA GLU A 128 -1.93 19.71 18.25
C GLU A 128 -2.50 20.32 16.96
N ALA A 129 -2.63 19.54 15.89
CA ALA A 129 -3.22 20.01 14.63
C ALA A 129 -4.69 20.44 14.81
N ILE A 130 -5.47 19.70 15.60
CA ILE A 130 -6.85 20.09 15.94
C ILE A 130 -6.86 21.37 16.79
N ARG A 131 -5.95 21.52 17.75
CA ARG A 131 -5.83 22.76 18.56
C ARG A 131 -5.49 23.97 17.70
N ASP A 132 -4.55 23.83 16.77
CA ASP A 132 -4.19 24.87 15.81
C ASP A 132 -5.41 25.24 14.93
N TRP A 133 -6.11 24.22 14.40
CA TRP A 133 -7.29 24.44 13.59
C TRP A 133 -8.41 25.18 14.33
N VAL A 134 -8.71 24.82 15.57
CA VAL A 134 -9.70 25.52 16.40
C VAL A 134 -9.31 26.99 16.61
N THR A 135 -8.01 27.28 16.73
CA THR A 135 -7.51 28.65 16.90
C THR A 135 -7.60 29.45 15.60
N ASN A 136 -7.43 28.80 14.44
CA ASN A 136 -7.31 29.43 13.12
C ASN A 136 -8.48 29.09 12.17
N VAL A 137 -9.66 28.75 12.70
CA VAL A 137 -10.77 28.14 11.94
C VAL A 137 -11.29 28.99 10.77
N GLU A 138 -11.17 30.32 10.87
CA GLU A 138 -11.64 31.25 9.82
C GLU A 138 -10.75 31.25 8.58
N THR A 139 -9.48 30.87 8.72
CA THR A 139 -8.46 30.98 7.67
C THR A 139 -7.78 29.66 7.32
N THR A 140 -8.01 28.62 8.12
CA THR A 140 -7.33 27.34 8.02
C THR A 140 -8.32 26.20 7.89
N HIS A 141 -8.11 25.34 6.89
CA HIS A 141 -8.83 24.08 6.76
C HIS A 141 -7.95 22.93 7.24
N TYR A 142 -8.44 22.15 8.20
CA TYR A 142 -7.77 20.94 8.66
C TYR A 142 -8.09 19.76 7.72
N ILE A 143 -7.07 19.18 7.11
CA ILE A 143 -7.22 18.03 6.20
C ILE A 143 -7.01 16.74 7.00
N LEU A 144 -8.11 16.05 7.30
CA LEU A 144 -8.05 14.75 7.97
C LEU A 144 -7.83 13.62 6.95
N GLY A 145 -6.81 12.79 7.18
CA GLY A 145 -6.34 11.80 6.20
C GLY A 145 -7.11 10.48 6.14
N SER A 146 -8.17 10.30 6.94
CA SER A 146 -8.95 9.05 6.93
C SER A 146 -10.42 9.27 7.28
N VAL A 147 -11.25 8.22 7.18
CA VAL A 147 -12.69 8.24 7.50
C VAL A 147 -12.96 8.21 9.01
N ALA A 148 -12.08 8.83 9.80
CA ALA A 148 -12.19 8.96 11.25
C ALA A 148 -12.56 10.41 11.61
N GLY A 149 -12.57 10.74 12.90
CA GLY A 149 -12.81 12.10 13.39
C GLY A 149 -14.29 12.55 13.29
N PRO A 150 -14.59 13.80 13.69
CA PRO A 150 -15.96 14.26 13.84
C PRO A 150 -16.66 14.43 12.49
N HIS A 151 -17.99 14.37 12.50
CA HIS A 151 -18.77 14.81 11.35
C HIS A 151 -18.39 16.26 10.97
N PRO A 152 -18.24 16.60 9.67
CA PRO A 152 -18.55 15.81 8.47
C PRO A 152 -17.38 14.99 7.87
N TYR A 153 -16.22 14.90 8.52
CA TYR A 153 -15.02 14.30 7.92
C TYR A 153 -15.18 12.85 7.44
N PRO A 154 -15.71 11.90 8.22
CA PRO A 154 -15.89 10.52 7.74
C PRO A 154 -16.66 10.44 6.42
N MET A 155 -17.75 11.20 6.32
CA MET A 155 -18.59 11.26 5.11
C MET A 155 -17.84 11.91 3.95
N MET A 156 -17.20 13.06 4.17
CA MET A 156 -16.43 13.74 3.11
C MET A 156 -15.28 12.88 2.58
N VAL A 157 -14.50 12.26 3.46
CA VAL A 157 -13.36 11.42 3.06
C VAL A 157 -13.83 10.18 2.31
N ARG A 158 -14.95 9.57 2.73
CA ARG A 158 -15.60 8.49 1.99
C ARG A 158 -15.97 8.94 0.58
N GLU A 159 -16.66 10.07 0.43
CA GLU A 159 -17.08 10.56 -0.89
C GLU A 159 -15.89 10.78 -1.82
N PHE A 160 -14.78 11.32 -1.31
CA PHE A 160 -13.56 11.48 -2.10
C PHE A 160 -12.88 10.15 -2.47
N HIS A 161 -13.02 9.11 -1.64
CA HIS A 161 -12.49 7.77 -1.94
C HIS A 161 -13.47 6.88 -2.73
N ALA A 162 -14.75 7.24 -2.84
CA ALA A 162 -15.80 6.43 -3.47
C ALA A 162 -15.53 6.14 -4.96
N VAL A 163 -14.65 6.90 -5.60
CA VAL A 163 -14.17 6.63 -6.96
C VAL A 163 -13.58 5.22 -7.09
N ILE A 164 -12.94 4.70 -6.03
CA ILE A 164 -12.35 3.35 -6.02
C ILE A 164 -13.44 2.29 -6.26
N GLY A 165 -14.53 2.35 -5.50
CA GLY A 165 -15.67 1.44 -5.67
C GLY A 165 -16.36 1.60 -7.02
N LYS A 166 -16.61 2.85 -7.46
CA LYS A 166 -17.26 3.17 -8.74
C LYS A 166 -16.50 2.60 -9.93
N GLU A 167 -15.18 2.79 -9.95
CA GLU A 167 -14.32 2.23 -10.99
C GLU A 167 -14.25 0.71 -10.90
N THR A 168 -14.16 0.15 -9.69
CA THR A 168 -14.19 -1.31 -9.48
C THR A 168 -15.46 -1.94 -10.05
N ARG A 169 -16.64 -1.34 -9.78
CA ARG A 169 -17.93 -1.83 -10.32
C ARG A 169 -17.92 -1.83 -11.84
N LYS A 170 -17.52 -0.71 -12.44
CA LYS A 170 -17.46 -0.56 -13.90
C LYS A 170 -16.52 -1.61 -14.51
N GLN A 171 -15.32 -1.76 -13.96
CA GLN A 171 -14.31 -2.70 -14.45
C GLN A 171 -14.74 -4.16 -14.25
N ALA A 172 -15.41 -4.49 -13.14
CA ALA A 172 -15.97 -5.82 -12.91
C ALA A 172 -17.05 -6.17 -13.93
N LEU A 173 -17.95 -5.23 -14.24
CA LEU A 173 -18.96 -5.41 -15.27
C LEU A 173 -18.33 -5.61 -16.66
N GLU A 174 -17.34 -4.79 -17.03
CA GLU A 174 -16.63 -4.90 -18.31
C GLU A 174 -15.86 -6.23 -18.44
N LYS A 175 -15.25 -6.71 -17.36
CA LYS A 175 -14.36 -7.88 -17.37
C LYS A 175 -15.08 -9.20 -17.14
N TRP A 176 -16.11 -9.21 -16.30
CA TRP A 176 -16.80 -10.42 -15.84
C TRP A 176 -18.28 -10.46 -16.23
N GLY A 177 -18.85 -9.36 -16.74
CA GLY A 177 -20.27 -9.27 -17.02
C GLY A 177 -21.15 -9.22 -15.76
N GLY A 178 -20.56 -8.98 -14.59
CA GLY A 178 -21.24 -9.03 -13.29
C GLY A 178 -20.42 -8.40 -12.18
N MET A 179 -20.95 -8.49 -10.95
CA MET A 179 -20.31 -7.94 -9.75
C MET A 179 -19.21 -8.87 -9.21
N PRO A 180 -18.24 -8.36 -8.43
CA PRO A 180 -17.38 -9.20 -7.60
C PRO A 180 -18.20 -9.96 -6.56
N ASP A 181 -17.74 -11.14 -6.17
CA ASP A 181 -18.34 -11.90 -5.05
C ASP A 181 -17.80 -11.42 -3.70
N VAL A 182 -16.52 -11.01 -3.67
CA VAL A 182 -15.82 -10.60 -2.44
C VAL A 182 -14.92 -9.39 -2.70
N LEU A 183 -15.00 -8.40 -1.81
CA LEU A 183 -14.09 -7.26 -1.74
C LEU A 183 -13.23 -7.38 -0.47
N VAL A 184 -11.92 -7.24 -0.61
CA VAL A 184 -10.96 -7.29 0.50
C VAL A 184 -10.13 -6.02 0.53
N ALA A 185 -10.02 -5.38 1.70
CA ALA A 185 -9.21 -4.18 1.89
C ALA A 185 -8.59 -4.14 3.30
N CYS A 186 -7.41 -3.52 3.42
CA CYS A 186 -6.79 -3.30 4.73
C CYS A 186 -7.48 -2.15 5.48
N VAL A 187 -7.54 -2.24 6.81
CA VAL A 187 -8.24 -1.28 7.67
C VAL A 187 -7.29 -0.79 8.77
N GLY A 188 -6.85 0.46 8.63
CA GLY A 188 -6.32 1.28 9.72
C GLY A 188 -7.42 2.25 10.14
N GLY A 189 -7.31 3.52 9.74
CA GLY A 189 -8.46 4.46 9.85
C GLY A 189 -9.64 4.10 8.93
N GLY A 190 -9.37 3.43 7.80
CA GLY A 190 -10.40 2.79 6.96
C GLY A 190 -10.74 3.46 5.62
N SER A 191 -10.11 4.59 5.26
CA SER A 191 -10.53 5.37 4.07
C SER A 191 -10.49 4.59 2.76
N ASN A 192 -9.42 3.83 2.51
CA ASN A 192 -9.32 3.00 1.31
C ASN A 192 -10.40 1.90 1.26
N ALA A 193 -10.68 1.27 2.40
CA ALA A 193 -11.66 0.19 2.53
C ALA A 193 -13.07 0.74 2.35
N MET A 194 -13.41 1.85 3.00
CA MET A 194 -14.69 2.51 2.79
C MET A 194 -14.86 3.00 1.35
N GLY A 195 -13.79 3.51 0.73
CA GLY A 195 -13.80 3.91 -0.68
C GLY A 195 -14.20 2.82 -1.65
N ILE A 196 -13.72 1.59 -1.43
CA ILE A 196 -14.12 0.44 -2.26
C ILE A 196 -15.47 -0.15 -1.81
N PHE A 197 -15.78 -0.19 -0.52
CA PHE A 197 -17.01 -0.80 0.01
C PHE A 197 -18.26 0.03 -0.24
N HIS A 198 -18.16 1.35 -0.15
CA HIS A 198 -19.31 2.24 -0.15
C HIS A 198 -20.22 2.04 -1.36
N GLU A 199 -19.62 1.86 -2.55
CA GLU A 199 -20.35 1.60 -3.79
C GLU A 199 -21.19 0.30 -3.72
N PHE A 200 -20.77 -0.71 -2.95
CA PHE A 200 -21.37 -2.04 -2.91
C PHE A 200 -22.15 -2.32 -1.61
N VAL A 201 -22.36 -1.32 -0.75
CA VAL A 201 -22.99 -1.52 0.57
C VAL A 201 -24.43 -2.07 0.48
N ASP A 202 -25.14 -1.77 -0.60
CA ASP A 202 -26.49 -2.24 -0.84
C ASP A 202 -26.55 -3.58 -1.60
N ASP A 203 -25.45 -3.99 -2.26
CA ASP A 203 -25.34 -5.28 -2.94
C ASP A 203 -25.07 -6.40 -1.93
N LYS A 204 -26.13 -6.99 -1.37
CA LYS A 204 -26.01 -7.97 -0.27
C LYS A 204 -25.29 -9.27 -0.64
N ASP A 205 -25.23 -9.59 -1.92
CA ASP A 205 -24.49 -10.75 -2.43
C ASP A 205 -22.97 -10.51 -2.47
N VAL A 206 -22.52 -9.25 -2.37
CA VAL A 206 -21.10 -8.88 -2.35
C VAL A 206 -20.61 -8.86 -0.90
N ARG A 207 -19.67 -9.76 -0.58
CA ARG A 207 -19.03 -9.79 0.74
C ARG A 207 -18.01 -8.67 0.87
N LEU A 208 -18.04 -7.96 2.00
CA LEU A 208 -17.13 -6.85 2.30
C LEU A 208 -16.21 -7.29 3.45
N ILE A 209 -14.91 -7.37 3.19
CA ILE A 209 -13.93 -7.91 4.13
C ILE A 209 -12.85 -6.87 4.44
N GLY A 210 -12.86 -6.36 5.66
CA GLY A 210 -11.79 -5.53 6.21
C GLY A 210 -10.71 -6.38 6.88
N VAL A 211 -9.44 -6.03 6.71
CA VAL A 211 -8.31 -6.73 7.34
C VAL A 211 -7.51 -5.77 8.20
N GLU A 212 -7.53 -5.98 9.51
CA GLU A 212 -6.81 -5.20 10.52
C GLU A 212 -5.41 -5.77 10.81
N ALA A 213 -4.56 -4.99 11.47
CA ALA A 213 -3.24 -5.46 11.88
C ALA A 213 -3.29 -6.17 13.23
N ALA A 214 -2.96 -7.46 13.26
CA ALA A 214 -2.79 -8.23 14.49
C ALA A 214 -1.41 -8.02 15.14
N GLY A 215 -0.50 -7.26 14.52
CA GLY A 215 0.84 -7.00 15.06
C GLY A 215 1.59 -8.29 15.39
N PHE A 216 1.98 -8.47 16.65
CA PHE A 216 2.63 -9.70 17.15
C PHE A 216 1.64 -10.80 17.59
N GLY A 217 0.37 -10.67 17.21
CA GLY A 217 -0.73 -11.55 17.58
C GLY A 217 -1.66 -10.88 18.60
N LEU A 218 -2.95 -11.24 18.56
CA LEU A 218 -4.00 -10.61 19.36
C LEU A 218 -3.76 -10.73 20.88
N ASP A 219 -3.16 -11.83 21.34
CA ASP A 219 -2.92 -12.06 22.78
C ASP A 219 -1.62 -11.41 23.28
N SER A 220 -0.83 -10.81 22.39
CA SER A 220 0.43 -10.15 22.76
C SER A 220 0.24 -8.77 23.39
N GLY A 221 -0.96 -8.20 23.27
CA GLY A 221 -1.24 -6.80 23.59
C GLY A 221 -0.58 -5.79 22.64
N LYS A 222 0.11 -6.26 21.59
CA LYS A 222 0.77 -5.43 20.58
C LYS A 222 0.15 -5.68 19.21
N HIS A 223 -0.98 -5.02 18.96
CA HIS A 223 -1.74 -5.08 17.72
C HIS A 223 -2.51 -3.78 17.48
N ALA A 224 -3.11 -3.64 16.29
CA ALA A 224 -4.03 -2.57 15.95
C ALA A 224 -5.38 -3.12 15.43
N ALA A 225 -5.79 -4.30 15.90
CA ALA A 225 -7.05 -4.97 15.55
C ALA A 225 -8.24 -4.39 16.34
N THR A 226 -8.58 -3.13 16.04
CA THR A 226 -9.56 -2.31 16.76
C THR A 226 -10.98 -2.88 16.75
N LEU A 227 -11.49 -3.31 15.61
CA LEU A 227 -12.83 -3.91 15.49
C LEU A 227 -12.88 -5.32 16.08
N THR A 228 -11.74 -6.00 16.14
CA THR A 228 -11.63 -7.35 16.72
C THR A 228 -11.59 -7.34 18.25
N LYS A 229 -10.79 -6.46 18.87
CA LYS A 229 -10.49 -6.47 20.32
C LYS A 229 -10.90 -5.20 21.05
N GLY A 230 -11.25 -4.14 20.33
CA GLY A 230 -11.63 -2.86 20.92
C GLY A 230 -13.07 -2.83 21.41
N GLU A 231 -13.38 -1.74 22.08
CA GLU A 231 -14.70 -1.44 22.62
C GLU A 231 -15.20 -0.10 22.09
N VAL A 232 -16.50 0.16 22.22
CA VAL A 232 -17.07 1.45 21.81
C VAL A 232 -16.62 2.53 22.78
N GLY A 233 -16.11 3.63 22.24
CA GLY A 233 -15.81 4.82 23.02
C GLY A 233 -15.72 6.06 22.13
N VAL A 234 -15.21 7.16 22.69
CA VAL A 234 -15.10 8.45 21.97
C VAL A 234 -13.65 8.88 21.89
N LEU A 235 -13.12 8.98 20.67
CA LEU A 235 -11.78 9.47 20.39
C LEU A 235 -11.80 10.48 19.24
N HIS A 236 -11.06 11.58 19.38
CA HIS A 236 -10.93 12.63 18.36
C HIS A 236 -12.27 13.12 17.79
N GLY A 237 -13.31 13.23 18.63
CA GLY A 237 -14.61 13.79 18.23
C GLY A 237 -15.57 12.83 17.53
N ALA A 238 -15.28 11.52 17.51
CA ALA A 238 -16.21 10.50 17.01
C ALA A 238 -16.40 9.36 18.01
N MET A 239 -17.62 8.82 18.02
CA MET A 239 -17.92 7.55 18.68
C MET A 239 -17.68 6.41 17.67
N SER A 240 -16.79 5.48 18.02
CA SER A 240 -16.46 4.30 17.22
C SER A 240 -15.83 3.21 18.10
N TYR A 241 -15.49 2.06 17.50
CA TYR A 241 -14.62 1.11 18.17
C TYR A 241 -13.22 1.68 18.33
N LEU A 242 -12.62 1.43 19.49
CA LEU A 242 -11.25 1.81 19.81
C LEU A 242 -10.60 0.85 20.83
N LEU A 243 -9.28 0.75 20.78
CA LEU A 243 -8.49 0.01 21.76
C LEU A 243 -8.34 0.86 23.03
N GLN A 244 -9.01 0.44 24.10
CA GLN A 244 -8.97 1.08 25.41
C GLN A 244 -8.94 0.05 26.54
N ASP A 245 -8.45 0.48 27.70
CA ASP A 245 -8.57 -0.29 28.94
C ASP A 245 -9.91 -0.06 29.65
N GLU A 246 -10.08 -0.70 30.81
CA GLU A 246 -11.32 -0.64 31.62
C GLU A 246 -11.65 0.79 32.11
N ASP A 247 -10.65 1.67 32.19
CA ASP A 247 -10.79 3.08 32.59
C ASP A 247 -11.02 4.01 31.37
N GLY A 248 -11.14 3.43 30.17
CA GLY A 248 -11.31 4.16 28.91
C GLY A 248 -10.04 4.87 28.42
N GLN A 249 -8.86 4.47 28.92
CA GLN A 249 -7.59 5.00 28.43
C GLN A 249 -7.16 4.29 27.16
N ILE A 250 -6.69 5.06 26.18
CA ILE A 250 -6.26 4.53 24.89
C ILE A 250 -5.04 3.62 25.04
N ILE A 251 -5.18 2.39 24.57
CA ILE A 251 -4.08 1.43 24.45
C ILE A 251 -3.27 1.78 23.20
N GLU A 252 -1.94 1.79 23.33
CA GLU A 252 -1.05 2.07 22.20
C GLU A 252 -1.13 0.92 21.17
N PRO A 253 -1.48 1.22 19.90
CA PRO A 253 -1.55 0.21 18.87
C PRO A 253 -0.14 -0.27 18.48
N HIS A 254 -0.10 -1.40 17.78
CA HIS A 254 1.14 -1.83 17.12
C HIS A 254 0.86 -2.50 15.76
N SER A 255 1.66 -2.13 14.77
CA SER A 255 1.76 -2.82 13.49
C SER A 255 3.14 -2.57 12.86
N ILE A 256 3.64 -3.54 12.09
CA ILE A 256 4.79 -3.32 11.19
C ILE A 256 4.49 -2.24 10.13
N SER A 257 3.21 -2.05 9.81
CA SER A 257 2.73 -1.06 8.86
C SER A 257 2.23 0.18 9.60
N ALA A 258 2.98 1.28 9.51
CA ALA A 258 2.63 2.54 10.16
C ALA A 258 1.24 3.07 9.75
N GLY A 259 0.76 2.78 8.54
CA GLY A 259 -0.58 3.18 8.08
C GLY A 259 -1.74 2.40 8.72
N LEU A 260 -1.47 1.28 9.39
CA LEU A 260 -2.45 0.50 10.15
C LEU A 260 -2.31 0.69 11.67
N ASP A 261 -1.30 1.43 12.12
CA ASP A 261 -0.95 1.60 13.52
C ASP A 261 -1.80 2.70 14.19
N TYR A 262 -3.10 2.45 14.31
CA TYR A 262 -4.08 3.41 14.83
C TYR A 262 -5.02 2.72 15.83
N PRO A 263 -5.28 3.28 17.03
CA PRO A 263 -6.08 2.60 18.04
C PRO A 263 -7.59 2.73 17.81
N GLY A 264 -8.03 3.58 16.87
CA GLY A 264 -9.43 3.76 16.52
C GLY A 264 -9.75 3.19 15.14
N VAL A 265 -10.99 3.41 14.70
CA VAL A 265 -11.42 3.13 13.33
C VAL A 265 -12.53 4.11 12.94
N GLY A 266 -12.76 4.29 11.63
CA GLY A 266 -13.88 5.11 11.15
C GLY A 266 -15.24 4.62 11.66
N PRO A 267 -16.16 5.53 12.05
CA PRO A 267 -17.46 5.17 12.62
C PRO A 267 -18.33 4.36 11.65
N GLU A 268 -18.21 4.58 10.35
CA GLU A 268 -18.98 3.80 9.36
C GLU A 268 -18.51 2.33 9.30
N HIS A 269 -17.23 2.04 9.54
CA HIS A 269 -16.76 0.66 9.70
C HIS A 269 -17.36 -0.01 10.95
N SER A 270 -17.45 0.73 12.06
CA SER A 270 -18.09 0.28 13.30
C SER A 270 -19.55 -0.10 13.04
N TYR A 271 -20.28 0.76 12.32
CA TYR A 271 -21.66 0.49 11.91
C TYR A 271 -21.78 -0.74 11.00
N LEU A 272 -20.90 -0.88 10.00
CA LEU A 272 -20.90 -2.05 9.10
C LEU A 272 -20.58 -3.36 9.84
N LYS A 273 -19.76 -3.31 10.90
CA LYS A 273 -19.50 -4.46 11.78
C LYS A 273 -20.75 -4.84 12.56
N ASP A 274 -21.35 -3.89 13.27
CA ASP A 274 -22.47 -4.18 14.18
C ASP A 274 -23.73 -4.63 13.45
N THR A 275 -23.92 -4.14 12.22
CA THR A 275 -25.02 -4.57 11.34
C THR A 275 -24.73 -5.90 10.64
N GLY A 276 -23.52 -6.44 10.75
CA GLY A 276 -23.07 -7.65 10.05
C GLY A 276 -22.93 -7.46 8.53
N ARG A 277 -22.91 -6.21 8.04
CA ARG A 277 -22.77 -5.93 6.61
C ARG A 277 -21.35 -6.17 6.10
N ALA A 278 -20.34 -5.91 6.94
CA ALA A 278 -18.95 -6.18 6.64
C ALA A 278 -18.33 -7.11 7.71
N GLU A 279 -17.44 -7.98 7.25
CA GLU A 279 -16.67 -8.89 8.08
C GLU A 279 -15.28 -8.28 8.31
N TYR A 280 -14.73 -8.44 9.52
CA TYR A 280 -13.40 -7.93 9.85
C TYR A 280 -12.54 -9.06 10.39
N TYR A 281 -11.38 -9.23 9.75
CA TYR A 281 -10.36 -10.20 10.11
C TYR A 281 -9.05 -9.48 10.39
N ASN A 282 -8.02 -10.23 10.76
CA ASN A 282 -6.75 -9.66 11.15
C ASN A 282 -5.60 -10.54 10.68
N ILE A 283 -4.44 -9.91 10.49
CA ILE A 283 -3.23 -10.51 9.97
C ILE A 283 -2.04 -10.03 10.79
N THR A 284 -1.17 -10.96 11.20
CA THR A 284 0.05 -10.64 11.94
C THR A 284 1.11 -10.00 11.04
N ASP A 285 2.09 -9.35 11.67
CA ASP A 285 3.20 -8.72 10.95
C ASP A 285 3.97 -9.72 10.06
N GLU A 286 4.15 -10.95 10.55
CA GLU A 286 4.86 -12.01 9.81
C GLU A 286 4.05 -12.46 8.59
N GLU A 287 2.74 -12.67 8.75
CA GLU A 287 1.85 -13.00 7.63
C GLU A 287 1.79 -11.87 6.60
N ALA A 288 1.77 -10.60 7.04
CA ALA A 288 1.83 -9.46 6.14
C ALA A 288 3.15 -9.41 5.34
N LEU A 289 4.29 -9.74 5.96
CA LEU A 289 5.57 -9.85 5.25
C LEU A 289 5.57 -11.00 4.21
N GLU A 290 4.91 -12.12 4.52
CA GLU A 290 4.69 -13.18 3.53
C GLU A 290 3.80 -12.71 2.38
N GLY A 291 2.74 -11.96 2.66
CA GLY A 291 1.89 -11.31 1.66
C GLY A 291 2.68 -10.37 0.74
N PHE A 292 3.54 -9.53 1.33
CA PHE A 292 4.44 -8.62 0.61
C PHE A 292 5.35 -9.36 -0.36
N LYS A 293 6.03 -10.40 0.14
CA LYS A 293 6.92 -11.26 -0.65
C LYS A 293 6.17 -11.97 -1.77
N ARG A 294 4.98 -12.50 -1.47
CA ARG A 294 4.21 -13.30 -2.41
C ARG A 294 3.78 -12.46 -3.60
N LEU A 295 3.16 -11.31 -3.39
CA LEU A 295 2.71 -10.47 -4.48
C LEU A 295 3.90 -9.99 -5.33
N SER A 296 5.00 -9.60 -4.67
CA SER A 296 6.22 -9.18 -5.35
C SER A 296 6.82 -10.27 -6.22
N ARG A 297 6.86 -11.53 -5.74
CA ARG A 297 7.48 -12.65 -6.45
C ARG A 297 6.60 -13.24 -7.54
N LEU A 298 5.29 -13.30 -7.32
CA LEU A 298 4.37 -13.94 -8.27
C LEU A 298 3.92 -12.99 -9.36
N GLU A 299 3.62 -11.74 -9.01
CA GLU A 299 3.01 -10.77 -9.92
C GLU A 299 3.92 -9.60 -10.28
N GLY A 300 5.11 -9.49 -9.65
CA GLY A 300 6.03 -8.37 -9.88
C GLY A 300 5.52 -7.04 -9.36
N ILE A 301 4.48 -7.04 -8.51
CA ILE A 301 3.91 -5.86 -7.87
C ILE A 301 4.44 -5.80 -6.45
N ILE A 302 5.12 -4.72 -6.09
CA ILE A 302 5.61 -4.50 -4.72
C ILE A 302 4.51 -3.76 -3.94
N PRO A 303 3.73 -4.44 -3.08
CA PRO A 303 2.64 -3.80 -2.34
C PRO A 303 3.17 -3.02 -1.14
N ALA A 304 2.46 -1.98 -0.71
CA ALA A 304 2.65 -1.41 0.61
C ALA A 304 2.40 -2.47 1.71
N LEU A 305 3.02 -2.34 2.88
CA LEU A 305 2.79 -3.27 3.99
C LEU A 305 1.31 -3.27 4.44
N GLU A 306 0.62 -2.14 4.28
CA GLU A 306 -0.82 -2.01 4.48
C GLU A 306 -1.59 -2.98 3.55
N THR A 307 -1.37 -2.85 2.23
CA THR A 307 -1.95 -3.74 1.19
C THR A 307 -1.61 -5.21 1.46
N SER A 308 -0.41 -5.46 1.98
CA SER A 308 0.09 -6.81 2.21
C SER A 308 -0.72 -7.57 3.26
N HIS A 309 -1.38 -6.88 4.20
CA HIS A 309 -2.34 -7.51 5.13
C HIS A 309 -3.54 -8.09 4.38
N ALA A 310 -4.14 -7.31 3.49
CA ALA A 310 -5.27 -7.77 2.67
C ALA A 310 -4.87 -8.94 1.74
N VAL A 311 -3.66 -8.90 1.19
CA VAL A 311 -3.12 -9.98 0.35
C VAL A 311 -2.82 -11.25 1.16
N ALA A 312 -2.24 -11.13 2.34
CA ALA A 312 -1.93 -12.27 3.21
C ALA A 312 -3.19 -13.01 3.63
N TYR A 313 -4.27 -12.29 3.93
CA TYR A 313 -5.56 -12.87 4.30
C TYR A 313 -6.16 -13.79 3.21
N LEU A 314 -5.76 -13.62 1.94
CA LEU A 314 -6.20 -14.51 0.87
C LEU A 314 -5.83 -15.99 1.10
N GLU A 315 -4.78 -16.30 1.86
CA GLU A 315 -4.46 -17.69 2.18
C GLU A 315 -5.48 -18.34 3.10
N GLN A 316 -6.09 -17.55 3.97
CA GLN A 316 -7.15 -18.02 4.86
C GLN A 316 -8.48 -18.02 4.12
N LEU A 317 -8.75 -17.00 3.31
CA LEU A 317 -10.02 -16.81 2.61
C LEU A 317 -10.21 -17.78 1.44
N CYS A 318 -9.29 -17.82 0.47
CA CYS A 318 -9.50 -18.51 -0.80
C CYS A 318 -9.81 -20.01 -0.67
N PRO A 319 -9.21 -20.78 0.28
CA PRO A 319 -9.57 -22.19 0.48
C PRO A 319 -11.03 -22.40 0.92
N THR A 320 -11.69 -21.39 1.46
CA THR A 320 -13.09 -21.45 1.89
C THR A 320 -14.09 -21.12 0.78
N LEU A 321 -13.61 -20.60 -0.35
CA LEU A 321 -14.44 -20.12 -1.45
C LEU A 321 -14.65 -21.20 -2.52
N PRO A 322 -15.82 -21.25 -3.16
CA PRO A 322 -16.03 -22.09 -4.34
C PRO A 322 -15.07 -21.74 -5.48
N ASN A 323 -14.71 -22.74 -6.28
CA ASN A 323 -13.94 -22.51 -7.50
C ASN A 323 -14.66 -21.53 -8.44
N GLY A 324 -13.94 -20.53 -8.93
CA GLY A 324 -14.46 -19.52 -9.86
C GLY A 324 -14.93 -18.21 -9.22
N THR A 325 -14.99 -18.15 -7.87
CA THR A 325 -15.30 -16.94 -7.09
C THR A 325 -14.41 -15.76 -7.50
N LYS A 326 -15.02 -14.59 -7.69
CA LYS A 326 -14.39 -13.33 -8.08
C LYS A 326 -14.06 -12.50 -6.84
N VAL A 327 -12.78 -12.48 -6.49
CA VAL A 327 -12.26 -11.69 -5.37
C VAL A 327 -11.53 -10.45 -5.92
N VAL A 328 -11.85 -9.28 -5.39
CA VAL A 328 -11.12 -8.03 -5.63
C VAL A 328 -10.39 -7.65 -4.35
N VAL A 329 -9.09 -7.40 -4.45
CA VAL A 329 -8.29 -6.85 -3.36
C VAL A 329 -7.94 -5.42 -3.69
N ASN A 330 -8.19 -4.50 -2.75
CA ASN A 330 -7.81 -3.12 -2.91
C ASN A 330 -6.31 -2.94 -2.62
N CYS A 331 -5.51 -2.74 -3.68
CA CYS A 331 -4.10 -2.39 -3.55
C CYS A 331 -3.94 -0.91 -3.22
N SER A 332 -4.07 -0.58 -1.93
CA SER A 332 -4.15 0.80 -1.42
C SER A 332 -2.86 1.63 -1.63
N GLY A 333 -1.73 0.98 -1.88
CA GLY A 333 -0.47 1.67 -2.14
C GLY A 333 0.68 0.77 -2.57
N ARG A 334 1.73 1.42 -3.11
CA ARG A 334 2.99 0.79 -3.52
C ARG A 334 3.97 0.66 -2.34
N GLY A 335 4.79 -0.39 -2.36
CA GLY A 335 5.69 -0.76 -1.26
C GLY A 335 7.07 -0.14 -1.29
N ASP A 336 7.39 0.75 -2.24
CA ASP A 336 8.70 1.41 -2.31
C ASP A 336 9.08 2.08 -0.97
N LYS A 337 8.09 2.66 -0.28
CA LYS A 337 8.26 3.28 1.04
C LYS A 337 8.65 2.28 2.14
N ASP A 338 8.29 1.02 1.97
CA ASP A 338 8.42 -0.03 2.99
C ASP A 338 9.60 -0.96 2.74
N VAL A 339 10.30 -0.84 1.60
CA VAL A 339 11.40 -1.74 1.22
C VAL A 339 12.48 -1.82 2.32
N HIS A 340 12.85 -0.70 2.93
CA HIS A 340 13.86 -0.68 4.01
C HIS A 340 13.36 -1.44 5.25
N THR A 341 12.11 -1.23 5.65
CA THR A 341 11.47 -1.94 6.76
C THR A 341 11.40 -3.45 6.47
N ALA A 342 10.96 -3.81 5.27
CA ALA A 342 10.87 -5.20 4.82
C ALA A 342 12.25 -5.87 4.79
N ILE A 343 13.27 -5.22 4.23
CA ILE A 343 14.66 -5.72 4.19
C ILE A 343 15.16 -6.02 5.61
N LYS A 344 15.02 -5.06 6.52
CA LYS A 344 15.49 -5.20 7.90
C LYS A 344 14.81 -6.37 8.61
N ARG A 345 13.51 -6.59 8.35
CA ARG A 345 12.73 -7.62 9.03
C ARG A 345 12.88 -9.00 8.40
N LEU A 346 13.06 -9.06 7.09
CA LEU A 346 13.30 -10.29 6.32
C LEU A 346 14.77 -10.75 6.35
N GLN A 347 15.68 -9.93 6.88
CA GLN A 347 17.11 -10.23 6.98
C GLN A 347 17.77 -10.53 5.62
N ILE A 348 17.40 -9.77 4.58
CA ILE A 348 17.89 -9.93 3.20
C ILE A 348 18.87 -8.84 2.78
#